data_AF-A0A920Q2K3-F1
#
_entry.id   AF-A0A920Q2K3-F1
#
_cell.length_a   1.000
_cell.length_b   1.000
_cell.length_c   1.000
_cell.angle_alpha   90.00
_cell.angle_beta   90.00
_cell.angle_gamma   90.00
#
_symmetry.space_group_name_H-M   'P 1'
#
loop_
_entity.id
_entity.type
_entity.pdbx_description
1 polymer ?
#
loop_
_entity_poly.entity_id
_entity_poly.type
_entity_poly.pdbx_seq_one_letter_code
_entity_poly.pdbx_strand_id
1 'polypeptide(L)'
;MVRNTTLQLPLGMDTFNSRQIHAAEIPGAAGISEARALARMYGACVAEVDGIRLINDDTVRKVRSEYSRGPGQDTGGGVCMGNGIHEAP
;
A
#
# COMPACT_ATOMS: atom_id res chain seq x y z
N MET A 1 -3.53 -33.87 -2.83
CA MET A 1 -2.72 -33.29 -1.74
C MET A 1 -1.29 -33.11 -2.25
N VAL A 2 -1.04 -32.06 -3.03
CA VAL A 2 0.29 -31.76 -3.58
C VAL A 2 0.94 -30.71 -2.68
N ARG A 3 2.01 -31.08 -1.99
CA ARG A 3 2.89 -30.13 -1.29
C ARG A 3 3.81 -29.53 -2.35
N ASN A 4 3.50 -28.31 -2.81
CA ASN A 4 4.32 -27.60 -3.79
C ASN A 4 5.35 -26.74 -3.05
N THR A 5 6.56 -27.25 -2.89
CA THR A 5 7.62 -26.69 -2.04
C THR A 5 8.74 -26.02 -2.86
N THR A 6 8.46 -25.38 -4.00
CA THR A 6 9.56 -24.82 -4.81
C THR A 6 9.17 -23.62 -5.68
N LEU A 7 8.89 -22.48 -5.05
CA LEU A 7 9.19 -21.15 -5.63
C LEU A 7 9.77 -20.26 -4.53
N GLN A 8 10.90 -20.70 -3.98
CA GLN A 8 11.71 -19.90 -3.06
C GLN A 8 12.30 -18.74 -3.87
N LEU A 9 11.94 -17.49 -3.58
CA LEU A 9 12.74 -16.38 -4.06
C LEU A 9 14.17 -16.56 -3.51
N PRO A 10 15.24 -16.09 -4.20
CA PRO A 10 16.64 -16.36 -3.84
C PRO A 10 17.10 -15.82 -2.47
N LEU A 11 16.18 -15.31 -1.65
CA LEU A 11 16.40 -14.75 -0.33
C LEU A 11 15.86 -15.63 0.81
N GLY A 12 15.36 -16.84 0.52
CA GLY A 12 14.82 -17.75 1.54
C GLY A 12 13.47 -17.33 2.11
N MET A 13 12.80 -16.38 1.48
CA MET A 13 11.47 -15.91 1.88
C MET A 13 10.39 -16.86 1.37
N ASP A 14 9.51 -17.29 2.29
CA ASP A 14 8.29 -17.99 1.94
C ASP A 14 7.49 -17.16 0.91
N THR A 15 6.79 -17.83 -0.02
CA THR A 15 5.97 -17.13 -1.01
C THR A 15 4.92 -16.24 -0.33
N PHE A 16 4.50 -15.15 -0.98
CA PHE A 16 3.42 -14.28 -0.49
C PHE A 16 2.11 -15.02 -0.20
N ASN A 17 1.90 -16.19 -0.78
CA ASN A 17 0.69 -17.01 -0.59
C ASN A 17 0.78 -17.98 0.61
N SER A 18 1.86 -17.96 1.38
CA SER A 18 2.00 -18.81 2.56
C SER A 18 1.20 -18.25 3.74
N ARG A 19 0.72 -19.13 4.63
CA ARG A 19 0.00 -18.70 5.83
C ARG A 19 0.86 -17.87 6.78
N GLN A 20 2.17 -18.14 6.81
CA GLN A 20 3.11 -17.39 7.63
C GLN A 20 3.25 -15.95 7.15
N ILE A 21 3.36 -15.73 5.82
CA ILE A 21 3.41 -14.36 5.27
C ILE A 21 2.07 -13.63 5.42
N HIS A 22 0.94 -14.30 5.23
CA HIS A 22 -0.38 -13.67 5.45
C HIS A 22 -0.58 -13.21 6.90
N ALA A 23 -0.01 -13.94 7.86
CA ALA A 23 -0.10 -13.61 9.28
C ALA A 23 0.97 -12.59 9.73
N ALA A 24 1.99 -12.34 8.91
CA ALA A 24 3.07 -11.42 9.23
C ALA A 24 2.67 -9.97 8.96
N GLU A 25 3.11 -9.06 9.83
CA GLU A 25 2.92 -7.62 9.64
C GLU A 25 4.01 -7.07 8.72
N ILE A 26 3.76 -7.10 7.40
CA ILE A 26 4.63 -6.51 6.37
C ILE A 26 3.86 -5.40 5.63
N PRO A 27 3.79 -4.17 6.17
CA PRO A 27 2.88 -3.13 5.69
C PRO A 27 3.09 -2.69 4.24
N GLY A 28 4.31 -2.88 3.71
CA GLY A 28 4.64 -2.50 2.34
C GLY A 28 4.22 -3.51 1.26
N ALA A 29 3.80 -4.73 1.62
CA ALA A 29 3.63 -5.79 0.62
C ALA A 29 2.59 -6.88 0.94
N ALA A 30 2.30 -7.18 2.22
CA ALA A 30 1.49 -8.34 2.60
C ALA A 30 -0.01 -8.03 2.87
N GLY A 31 -0.48 -6.83 2.53
CA GLY A 31 -1.88 -6.46 2.75
C GLY A 31 -2.85 -7.27 1.90
N ILE A 32 -3.86 -7.88 2.53
CA ILE A 32 -4.94 -8.62 1.86
C ILE A 32 -6.25 -7.88 2.08
N SER A 33 -6.93 -7.50 1.01
CA SER A 33 -8.21 -6.76 1.05
C SER A 33 -9.02 -6.98 -0.23
N GLU A 34 -10.22 -6.40 -0.27
CA GLU A 34 -11.07 -6.33 -1.46
C GLU A 34 -11.18 -4.88 -1.99
N ALA A 35 -11.52 -4.74 -3.27
CA ALA A 35 -11.62 -3.42 -3.90
C ALA A 35 -12.61 -2.48 -3.20
N ARG A 36 -13.77 -3.00 -2.77
CA ARG A 36 -14.80 -2.22 -2.05
C ARG A 36 -14.32 -1.75 -0.69
N ALA A 37 -13.62 -2.60 0.06
CA ALA A 37 -13.05 -2.24 1.34
C ALA A 37 -11.97 -1.15 1.21
N LEU A 38 -11.07 -1.28 0.22
CA LEU A 38 -10.07 -0.24 -0.07
C LEU A 38 -10.72 1.08 -0.48
N ALA A 39 -11.71 1.05 -1.38
CA ALA A 39 -12.42 2.26 -1.81
C ALA A 39 -13.12 2.97 -0.64
N ARG A 40 -13.76 2.20 0.26
CA ARG A 40 -14.36 2.75 1.48
C ARG A 40 -13.33 3.39 2.40
N MET A 41 -12.22 2.69 2.66
CA MET A 41 -11.14 3.19 3.53
C MET A 41 -10.54 4.50 2.97
N TYR A 42 -10.13 4.52 1.71
CA TYR A 42 -9.56 5.72 1.10
C TYR A 42 -10.61 6.84 0.93
N GLY A 43 -11.87 6.50 0.65
CA GLY A 43 -12.96 7.47 0.62
C GLY A 43 -13.16 8.14 1.98
N ALA A 44 -13.14 7.36 3.05
CA ALA A 44 -13.28 7.87 4.43
C ALA A 44 -12.11 8.76 4.89
N CYS A 45 -10.97 8.75 4.17
CA CYS A 45 -9.88 9.71 4.43
C CYS A 45 -10.23 11.13 3.94
N VAL A 46 -11.02 11.27 2.87
CA VAL A 46 -11.27 12.55 2.18
C VAL A 46 -12.71 13.03 2.29
N ALA A 47 -13.64 12.18 2.67
CA ALA A 47 -15.06 12.49 2.88
C ALA A 47 -15.64 11.60 3.98
N GLU A 48 -16.85 11.91 4.44
CA GLU A 48 -17.59 10.98 5.28
C GLU A 48 -18.08 9.79 4.44
N VAL A 49 -17.82 8.57 4.92
CA VAL A 49 -18.35 7.33 4.35
C VAL A 49 -18.96 6.54 5.49
N ASP A 50 -20.23 6.15 5.34
CA ASP A 50 -20.99 5.45 6.38
C ASP A 50 -20.96 6.20 7.75
N GLY A 51 -20.95 7.54 7.70
CA GLY A 51 -20.92 8.42 8.88
C GLY A 51 -19.55 8.55 9.55
N ILE A 52 -18.47 8.01 8.95
CA ILE A 52 -17.12 8.03 9.52
C ILE A 52 -16.19 8.85 8.62
N ARG A 53 -15.42 9.75 9.26
CA ARG A 53 -14.26 10.42 8.69
C ARG A 53 -13.00 9.96 9.43
N LEU A 54 -12.05 9.36 8.71
CA LEU A 54 -10.85 8.76 9.34
C LEU A 54 -9.79 9.79 9.72
N ILE A 55 -9.57 10.79 8.86
CA ILE A 55 -8.57 11.85 9.09
C ILE A 55 -9.13 13.21 8.67
N ASN A 56 -8.64 14.27 9.32
CA ASN A 56 -9.03 15.64 9.02
C ASN A 56 -8.31 16.19 7.76
N ASP A 57 -8.81 17.31 7.26
CA ASP A 57 -8.26 17.95 6.05
C ASP A 57 -6.80 18.42 6.22
N ASP A 58 -6.40 18.81 7.43
CA ASP A 58 -5.01 19.17 7.73
C ASP A 58 -4.06 17.98 7.54
N THR A 59 -4.49 16.79 7.96
CA THR A 59 -3.74 15.55 7.78
C THR A 59 -3.71 15.15 6.30
N VAL A 60 -4.82 15.27 5.58
CA VAL A 60 -4.85 15.04 4.12
C VAL A 60 -3.85 15.97 3.43
N ARG A 61 -3.86 17.26 3.72
CA ARG A 61 -2.90 18.22 3.15
C ARG A 61 -1.45 17.86 3.48
N LYS A 62 -1.18 17.46 4.72
CA LYS A 62 0.17 17.04 5.15
C LYS A 62 0.65 15.81 4.38
N VAL A 63 -0.17 14.76 4.29
CA VAL A 63 0.19 13.51 3.61
C VAL A 63 0.40 13.73 2.11
N ARG A 64 -0.39 14.61 1.49
CA ARG A 64 -0.30 14.93 0.06
C ARG A 64 0.77 15.95 -0.32
N SER A 65 1.36 16.65 0.66
CA SER A 65 2.42 17.61 0.39
C SER A 65 3.59 16.91 -0.29
N GLU A 66 3.99 17.42 -1.46
CA GLU A 66 5.16 16.90 -2.19
C GLU A 66 6.37 16.86 -1.26
N TYR A 67 7.00 15.69 -1.21
CA TYR A 67 8.22 15.42 -0.46
C TYR A 67 9.41 15.22 -1.40
N SER A 68 9.21 14.55 -2.53
CA SER A 68 10.24 14.34 -3.55
C SER A 68 9.64 14.15 -4.93
N ARG A 69 10.34 14.64 -5.96
CA ARG A 69 9.99 14.46 -7.37
C ARG A 69 11.24 14.17 -8.19
N GLY A 70 11.15 13.22 -9.10
CA GLY A 70 12.28 12.84 -9.95
C GLY A 70 12.09 11.47 -10.61
N PRO A 71 13.13 10.93 -11.26
CA PRO A 71 13.11 9.57 -11.78
C PRO A 71 13.11 8.56 -10.63
N GLY A 72 12.12 7.65 -10.64
CA GLY A 72 12.10 6.49 -9.77
C GLY A 72 13.32 5.63 -10.09
N GLN A 73 14.19 5.41 -9.11
CA GLN A 73 15.47 4.73 -9.33
C GLN A 73 15.26 3.27 -9.78
N ASP A 74 14.19 2.64 -9.31
CA ASP A 74 13.78 1.28 -9.63
C ASP A 74 12.88 1.21 -10.86
N THR A 75 11.97 2.18 -11.01
CA THR A 75 10.89 2.18 -11.98
C THR A 75 11.32 2.83 -13.31
N GLY A 76 12.33 3.70 -13.30
CA GLY A 76 12.83 4.47 -14.44
C GLY A 76 11.90 5.59 -14.92
N GLY A 77 10.61 5.55 -14.55
CA GLY A 77 9.62 6.60 -14.84
C GLY A 77 9.70 7.81 -13.90
N GLY A 78 9.08 8.91 -14.30
CA GLY A 78 8.90 10.07 -13.42
C GLY A 78 7.93 9.74 -12.28
N VAL A 79 8.34 10.05 -11.05
CA VAL A 79 7.54 9.87 -9.84
C VAL A 79 7.43 11.17 -9.06
N CYS A 80 6.27 11.37 -8.44
CA CYS A 80 6.05 12.40 -7.43
C CYS A 80 5.53 11.72 -6.17
N MET A 81 6.23 11.93 -5.05
CA MET A 81 5.88 11.34 -3.77
C MET A 81 5.47 12.44 -2.80
N GLY A 82 4.31 12.25 -2.16
CA GLY A 82 3.94 12.96 -0.95
C GLY A 82 4.62 12.34 0.29
N ASN A 83 4.12 12.67 1.47
CA ASN A 83 4.57 12.05 2.72
C ASN A 83 3.98 10.63 2.88
N GLY A 84 4.51 9.68 2.12
CA GLY A 84 4.17 8.25 2.19
C GLY A 84 3.14 7.76 1.17
N ILE A 85 2.70 8.62 0.25
CA ILE A 85 1.79 8.25 -0.84
C ILE A 85 2.31 8.73 -2.20
N HIS A 86 1.92 8.05 -3.27
CA HIS A 86 2.19 8.49 -4.63
C HIS A 86 1.20 9.60 -5.00
N GLU A 87 1.70 10.73 -5.49
CA GLU A 87 0.87 11.81 -6.02
C GLU A 87 0.71 11.68 -7.53
N ALA A 88 -0.44 12.10 -8.05
CA ALA A 88 -0.60 12.26 -9.48
C ALA A 88 0.39 13.34 -10.00
N PRO A 89 0.92 13.19 -11.22
CA PRO A 89 1.95 14.07 -11.77
C PRO A 89 1.58 15.57 -11.73
#